data_AF-A0A6A7APY6-F1
#
_entry.id   AF-A0A6A7APY6-F1
#
_cell.length_a   1.000
_cell.length_b   1.000
_cell.length_c   1.000
_cell.angle_alpha   90.00
_cell.angle_beta   90.00
_cell.angle_gamma   90.00
#
_symmetry.space_group_name_H-M   'P 1'
#
loop_
_entity.id
_entity.type
_entity.pdbx_description
1 polymer ?
#
loop_
_entity_poly.entity_id
_entity_poly.type
_entity_poly.pdbx_seq_one_letter_code
_entity_poly.pdbx_strand_id
1 'polypeptide(L)'
;MYLVVLLLATLTLAVPTPQEGVNTATITHLYLCKDASFQGECTNLHLEASNCQNIETSFVKQVSSAGPDNGTFCTLYSDFDCHGQALPFTYPGIRKLERYRFADLLSSVRCDFITGWANHP
;
A
#
# COMPACT_ATOMS: atom_id res chain seq x y z
N MET A 1 -21.64 -71.73 -21.44
CA MET A 1 -20.54 -71.03 -20.75
C MET A 1 -20.17 -69.80 -21.57
N TYR A 2 -20.65 -68.61 -21.19
CA TYR A 2 -20.12 -67.33 -21.67
C TYR A 2 -20.30 -66.31 -20.55
N LEU A 3 -19.15 -65.81 -20.07
CA LEU A 3 -18.98 -64.88 -18.97
C LEU A 3 -19.11 -63.46 -19.54
N VAL A 4 -20.12 -62.68 -19.15
CA VAL A 4 -20.24 -61.28 -19.56
C VAL A 4 -19.51 -60.43 -18.51
N VAL A 5 -18.36 -59.88 -18.90
CA VAL A 5 -17.51 -59.03 -18.05
C VAL A 5 -18.08 -57.61 -18.06
N LEU A 6 -18.59 -57.15 -16.91
CA LEU A 6 -19.04 -55.78 -16.69
C LEU A 6 -17.85 -54.82 -16.63
N LEU A 7 -17.70 -53.96 -17.65
CA LEU A 7 -16.76 -52.83 -17.66
C LEU A 7 -17.34 -51.66 -16.84
N LEU A 8 -16.78 -51.42 -15.66
CA LEU A 8 -17.02 -50.22 -14.86
C LEU A 8 -16.12 -49.09 -15.37
N ALA A 9 -16.71 -48.10 -16.05
CA ALA A 9 -16.00 -46.87 -16.42
C ALA A 9 -15.88 -45.97 -15.18
N THR A 10 -14.67 -45.76 -14.68
CA THR A 10 -14.39 -44.84 -13.57
C THR A 10 -14.38 -43.40 -14.07
N LEU A 11 -15.38 -42.61 -13.68
CA LEU A 11 -15.35 -41.16 -13.87
C LEU A 11 -14.35 -40.55 -12.87
N THR A 12 -13.21 -40.08 -13.36
CA THR A 12 -12.31 -39.23 -12.57
C THR A 12 -12.88 -37.81 -12.52
N LEU A 13 -13.34 -37.39 -11.34
CA LEU A 13 -13.65 -35.98 -11.10
C LEU A 13 -12.33 -35.21 -11.05
N ALA A 14 -12.10 -34.33 -12.03
CA ALA A 14 -11.02 -33.37 -11.96
C ALA A 14 -11.32 -32.39 -10.81
N VAL A 15 -10.53 -32.47 -9.73
CA VAL A 15 -10.59 -31.49 -8.65
C VAL A 15 -9.93 -30.21 -9.18
N PRO A 16 -10.61 -29.05 -9.14
CA PRO A 16 -9.97 -27.80 -9.50
C PRO A 16 -8.82 -27.53 -8.53
N THR A 17 -7.61 -27.33 -9.07
CA THR A 17 -6.47 -26.84 -8.30
C THR A 17 -6.82 -25.45 -7.75
N PRO A 18 -6.61 -25.18 -6.45
CA PRO A 18 -6.66 -23.82 -5.95
C PRO A 18 -5.67 -22.97 -6.74
N GLN A 19 -6.17 -21.99 -7.48
CA GLN A 19 -5.31 -20.97 -8.07
C GLN A 19 -4.89 -20.07 -6.91
N GLU A 20 -3.71 -20.32 -6.35
CA GLU A 20 -3.01 -19.33 -5.53
C GLU A 20 -2.78 -18.12 -6.44
N GLY A 21 -3.67 -17.13 -6.33
CA GLY A 21 -3.41 -15.81 -6.85
C GLY A 21 -2.09 -15.36 -6.24
N VAL A 22 -1.10 -15.12 -7.09
CA VAL A 22 0.12 -14.43 -6.68
C VAL A 22 -0.34 -13.06 -6.20
N ASN A 23 -0.45 -12.89 -4.87
CA ASN A 23 -0.57 -11.58 -4.26
C ASN A 23 0.79 -10.89 -4.42
N THR A 24 1.11 -10.45 -5.62
CA THR A 24 2.22 -9.52 -5.84
C THR A 24 1.83 -8.22 -5.18
N ALA A 25 2.40 -7.95 -4.02
CA ALA A 25 2.25 -6.66 -3.36
C ALA A 25 2.59 -5.56 -4.36
N THR A 26 1.61 -4.72 -4.68
CA THR A 26 1.85 -3.61 -5.60
C THR A 26 2.58 -2.51 -4.83
N ILE A 27 3.75 -2.11 -5.30
CA ILE A 27 4.62 -1.18 -4.58
C ILE A 27 4.39 0.25 -5.04
N THR A 28 4.34 1.18 -4.10
CA THR A 28 4.45 2.62 -4.33
C THR A 28 5.41 3.25 -3.33
N HIS A 29 5.78 4.50 -3.57
CA HIS A 29 6.66 5.24 -2.69
C HIS A 29 6.02 6.48 -2.09
N LEU A 30 6.52 6.83 -0.91
CA LEU A 30 6.23 8.10 -0.27
C LEU A 30 7.53 8.78 0.15
N TYR A 31 7.81 9.93 -0.47
CA TYR A 31 8.94 10.77 -0.08
C TYR A 31 8.57 11.60 1.15
N LEU A 32 9.36 11.50 2.20
CA LEU A 32 9.18 12.19 3.47
C LEU A 32 10.42 13.04 3.77
N CYS A 33 10.21 14.24 4.29
CA CYS A 33 11.29 15.10 4.74
C CYS A 33 10.95 15.69 6.12
N LYS A 34 11.96 15.76 6.99
CA LYS A 34 11.81 16.33 8.32
C LYS A 34 11.49 17.82 8.26
N ASP A 35 12.06 18.54 7.30
CA ASP A 35 11.78 19.94 7.11
C ASP A 35 10.69 20.17 6.05
N ALA A 36 10.07 21.34 6.14
CA ALA A 36 9.15 21.82 5.12
C ALA A 36 9.86 22.01 3.77
N SER A 37 9.07 22.00 2.70
CA SER A 37 9.48 22.28 1.33
C SER A 37 10.40 21.23 0.72
N PHE A 38 10.32 19.98 1.18
CA PHE A 38 11.12 18.85 0.75
C PHE A 38 12.63 19.09 0.96
N GLN A 39 13.00 19.45 2.20
CA GLN A 39 14.36 19.80 2.59
C GLN A 39 14.79 19.04 3.87
N GLY A 40 16.05 19.19 4.25
CA GLY A 40 16.61 18.59 5.45
C GLY A 40 16.91 17.10 5.26
N GLU A 41 16.67 16.31 6.31
CA GLU A 41 16.78 14.86 6.25
C GLU A 41 15.52 14.28 5.61
N CYS A 42 15.70 13.49 4.55
CA CYS A 42 14.61 12.91 3.79
C CYS A 42 14.81 11.41 3.56
N THR A 43 13.70 10.69 3.43
CA THR A 43 13.66 9.27 3.07
C THR A 43 12.59 9.03 2.02
N ASN A 44 12.76 7.98 1.24
CA ASN A 44 11.80 7.51 0.25
C ASN A 44 11.30 6.13 0.71
N LEU A 45 10.12 6.10 1.32
CA LEU A 45 9.57 4.88 1.89
C LEU A 45 9.08 3.95 0.78
N HIS A 46 9.45 2.68 0.87
CA HIS A 46 8.91 1.62 0.04
C HIS A 46 7.65 1.07 0.70
N LEU A 47 6.49 1.24 0.07
CA LEU A 47 5.19 0.93 0.66
C LEU A 47 4.45 -0.09 -0.19
N GLU A 48 3.94 -1.13 0.45
CA GLU A 48 2.91 -1.98 -0.15
C GLU A 48 1.59 -1.21 -0.23
N ALA A 49 1.04 -1.08 -1.43
CA ALA A 49 -0.24 -0.45 -1.66
C ALA A 49 -1.37 -1.20 -0.95
N SER A 50 -2.41 -0.46 -0.59
CA SER A 50 -3.57 -0.92 0.20
C SER A 50 -3.26 -1.38 1.64
N ASN A 51 -1.99 -1.52 2.02
CA ASN A 51 -1.57 -1.91 3.37
C ASN A 51 -1.25 -0.71 4.26
N CYS A 52 -1.68 -0.79 5.52
CA CYS A 52 -1.26 0.15 6.56
C CYS A 52 0.15 -0.18 7.04
N GLN A 53 1.02 0.82 7.10
CA GLN A 53 2.42 0.64 7.49
C GLN A 53 2.83 1.72 8.51
N ASN A 54 3.42 1.28 9.62
CA ASN A 54 4.10 2.16 10.56
C ASN A 54 5.41 2.63 9.95
N ILE A 55 5.72 3.93 10.06
CA ILE A 55 6.96 4.47 9.50
C ILE A 55 8.15 4.22 10.43
N GLU A 56 9.36 4.32 9.87
CA GLU A 56 10.59 4.14 10.64
C GLU A 56 10.71 5.14 11.80
N THR A 57 11.28 4.68 12.91
CA THR A 57 11.36 5.43 14.18
C THR A 57 12.09 6.76 14.06
N SER A 58 13.03 6.90 13.11
CA SER A 58 13.79 8.13 12.88
C SER A 58 12.95 9.26 12.27
N PHE A 59 11.79 8.96 11.67
CA PHE A 59 10.88 9.94 11.04
C PHE A 59 9.55 10.10 11.78
N VAL A 60 9.21 9.18 12.69
CA VAL A 60 8.02 9.31 13.56
C VAL A 60 8.01 10.68 14.24
N LYS A 61 6.88 11.38 14.12
CA LYS A 61 6.63 12.71 14.71
C LYS A 61 7.67 13.78 14.34
N GLN A 62 8.31 13.68 13.18
CA GLN A 62 9.35 14.62 12.74
C GLN A 62 9.13 15.13 11.32
N VAL A 63 8.08 14.70 10.61
CA VAL A 63 7.88 15.00 9.19
C VAL A 63 7.10 16.31 9.00
N SER A 64 7.64 17.19 8.16
CA SER A 64 7.01 18.47 7.80
C SER A 64 6.70 18.64 6.31
N SER A 65 7.16 17.73 5.44
CA SER A 65 6.69 17.63 4.06
C SER A 65 6.68 16.18 3.55
N ALA A 66 5.71 15.88 2.67
CA ALA A 66 5.49 14.52 2.17
C ALA A 66 4.93 14.54 0.74
N GLY A 67 5.32 13.59 -0.10
CA GLY A 67 4.85 13.52 -1.49
C GLY A 67 4.87 12.10 -2.04
N PRO A 68 3.71 11.55 -2.47
CA PRO A 68 3.66 10.20 -3.01
C PRO A 68 4.06 10.19 -4.49
N ASP A 69 4.28 9.00 -5.04
CA ASP A 69 4.42 8.81 -6.47
C ASP A 69 3.22 9.38 -7.26
N ASN A 70 3.46 9.72 -8.53
CA ASN A 70 2.37 10.10 -9.43
C ASN A 70 1.43 8.91 -9.65
N GLY A 71 0.12 9.16 -9.63
CA GLY A 71 -0.91 8.11 -9.68
C GLY A 71 -1.25 7.50 -8.32
N THR A 72 -0.57 7.91 -7.24
CA THR A 72 -0.80 7.41 -5.88
C THR A 72 -1.57 8.42 -5.03
N PHE A 73 -2.49 7.90 -4.24
CA PHE A 73 -3.16 8.57 -3.14
C PHE A 73 -2.67 7.99 -1.82
N CYS A 74 -2.30 8.84 -0.86
CA CYS A 74 -1.88 8.41 0.47
C CYS A 74 -2.71 9.10 1.55
N THR A 75 -2.87 8.42 2.68
CA THR A 75 -3.36 9.03 3.92
C THR A 75 -2.28 8.92 4.98
N LEU A 76 -1.89 10.06 5.54
CA LEU A 76 -1.02 10.15 6.70
C LEU A 76 -1.85 10.02 7.97
N TYR A 77 -1.35 9.28 8.96
CA TYR A 77 -2.02 9.07 10.24
C TYR A 77 -1.13 9.53 11.39
N SER A 78 -1.75 10.23 12.36
CA SER A 78 -1.00 10.76 13.50
C SER A 78 -0.50 9.65 14.40
N ASP A 79 -1.24 8.55 14.52
CA ASP A 79 -0.91 7.48 15.45
C ASP A 79 -0.46 6.24 14.66
N PHE A 80 0.05 5.24 15.37
CA PHE A 80 0.41 3.97 14.75
C PHE A 80 -0.83 3.21 14.26
N ASP A 81 -0.59 2.26 13.37
CA ASP A 81 -1.58 1.31 12.84
C ASP A 81 -2.76 1.99 12.13
N CYS A 82 -2.51 3.14 11.50
CA CYS A 82 -3.47 3.96 10.75
C CYS A 82 -4.64 4.49 11.59
N HIS A 83 -4.34 4.96 12.80
CA HIS A 83 -5.30 5.60 13.70
C HIS A 83 -5.02 7.10 13.89
N GLY A 84 -5.95 7.77 14.58
CA GLY A 84 -5.82 9.18 14.95
C GLY A 84 -6.22 10.13 13.83
N GLN A 85 -5.59 11.31 13.78
CA GLN A 85 -5.85 12.31 12.75
C GLN A 85 -5.38 11.78 11.39
N ALA A 86 -6.25 11.85 10.39
CA ALA A 86 -5.97 11.42 9.03
C ALA A 86 -5.83 12.63 8.09
N LEU A 87 -4.78 12.65 7.27
CA LEU A 87 -4.57 13.65 6.23
C LEU A 87 -4.42 12.95 4.85
N PRO A 88 -5.50 12.87 4.06
CA PRO A 88 -5.46 12.32 2.71
C PRO A 88 -4.89 13.33 1.70
N PHE A 89 -4.09 12.86 0.75
CA PHE A 89 -3.44 13.70 -0.27
C PHE A 89 -2.90 12.85 -1.45
N THR A 90 -2.56 13.53 -2.55
CA THR A 90 -2.03 12.91 -3.77
C THR A 90 -0.73 13.60 -4.19
N TYR A 91 -0.11 13.12 -5.27
CA TYR A 91 0.91 13.87 -6.01
C TYR A 91 0.40 15.29 -6.35
N PRO A 92 1.23 16.36 -6.28
CA PRO A 92 2.69 16.37 -6.05
C PRO A 92 3.12 16.37 -4.58
N GLY A 93 2.20 16.13 -3.63
CA GLY A 93 2.49 16.17 -2.21
C GLY A 93 2.24 17.52 -1.55
N ILE A 94 2.55 17.58 -0.26
CA ILE A 94 2.36 18.74 0.61
C ILE A 94 3.72 19.28 1.03
N ARG A 95 4.05 20.48 0.55
CA ARG A 95 5.30 21.18 0.92
C ARG A 95 5.32 21.65 2.37
N LYS A 96 4.16 21.89 3.00
CA LYS A 96 4.09 22.39 4.38
C LYS A 96 2.94 21.72 5.11
N LEU A 97 3.21 20.62 5.81
CA LEU A 97 2.18 19.89 6.57
C LEU A 97 1.56 20.74 7.69
N GLU A 98 2.30 21.72 8.20
CA GLU A 98 1.83 22.74 9.14
C GLU A 98 0.55 23.45 8.66
N ARG A 99 0.40 23.70 7.34
CA ARG A 99 -0.81 24.33 6.77
C ARG A 99 -2.08 23.52 7.00
N TYR A 100 -1.92 22.23 7.26
CA TYR A 100 -2.99 21.28 7.56
C TYR A 100 -2.95 20.82 9.03
N ARG A 101 -2.18 21.51 9.88
CA ARG A 101 -1.95 21.16 11.30
C ARG A 101 -1.47 19.71 11.45
N PHE A 102 -0.56 19.29 10.58
CA PHE A 102 -0.04 17.92 10.52
C PHE A 102 1.49 17.82 10.55
N ALA A 103 2.19 18.95 10.70
CA ALA A 103 3.65 18.90 10.92
C ALA A 103 3.96 18.12 12.20
N ASP A 104 4.97 17.25 12.14
CA ASP A 104 5.48 16.49 13.28
C ASP A 104 4.43 15.55 13.92
N LEU A 105 3.40 15.17 13.17
CA LEU A 105 2.36 14.26 13.66
C LEU A 105 2.45 12.85 13.06
N LEU A 106 3.07 12.65 11.91
CA LEU A 106 3.05 11.37 11.20
C LEU A 106 3.66 10.21 12.01
N SER A 107 2.92 9.10 12.11
CA SER A 107 3.42 7.84 12.68
C SER A 107 3.11 6.61 11.82
N SER A 108 2.05 6.64 11.01
CA SER A 108 1.73 5.56 10.06
C SER A 108 1.08 6.09 8.79
N VAL A 109 1.08 5.27 7.75
CA VAL A 109 0.63 5.64 6.41
C VAL A 109 -0.10 4.48 5.75
N ARG A 110 -1.06 4.82 4.89
CA ARG A 110 -1.61 3.91 3.88
C ARG A 110 -1.66 4.60 2.53
N CYS A 111 -1.13 3.95 1.51
CA CYS A 111 -1.14 4.44 0.14
C CYS A 111 -1.86 3.46 -0.79
N ASP A 112 -2.46 3.98 -1.85
CA ASP A 112 -3.20 3.21 -2.86
C ASP A 112 -3.09 3.90 -4.23
N PHE A 113 -3.46 3.21 -5.30
CA PHE A 113 -3.47 3.77 -6.64
C PHE A 113 -4.81 4.43 -6.96
N ILE A 114 -4.75 5.61 -7.58
CA ILE A 114 -5.94 6.28 -8.11
C ILE A 114 -6.36 5.50 -9.36
N THR A 115 -7.47 4.77 -9.29
CA THR A 115 -7.98 3.94 -10.39
C THR A 115 -8.11 4.77 -11.67
N GLY A 116 -7.44 4.33 -12.75
CA GLY A 116 -7.27 5.06 -14.01
C GLY A 116 -5.91 4.84 -14.68
N TRP A 117 -4.94 4.33 -13.91
CA TRP A 117 -3.61 3.89 -14.38
C TRP A 117 -3.51 2.35 -14.45
N ALA A 118 -4.67 1.68 -14.36
CA ALA A 118 -4.84 0.25 -14.09
C ALA A 118 -4.74 -0.63 -15.35
N ASN A 119 -3.79 -0.34 -16.25
CA ASN A 119 -3.23 -1.40 -17.09
C ASN A 119 -1.92 -1.84 -16.45
N HIS A 120 -1.96 -2.44 -15.27
CA HIS A 120 -0.90 -3.35 -14.83
C HIS A 120 -1.46 -4.35 -13.82
N PRO A 121 -0.89 -5.57 -13.82
CA PRO A 121 -1.52 -6.88 -13.62
C PRO A 121 -1.87 -7.25 -12.17
#